data_AF-A0A1M5NDC1-F1
#
_entry.id   AF-A0A1M5NDC1-F1
#
_cell.length_a   1.000
_cell.length_b   1.000
_cell.length_c   1.000
_cell.angle_alpha   90.00
_cell.angle_beta   90.00
_cell.angle_gamma   90.00
#
_symmetry.space_group_name_H-M   'P 1'
#
loop_
_entity.id
_entity.type
_entity.pdbx_description
1 polymer ?
#
loop_
_entity_poly.entity_id
_entity_poly.type
_entity_poly.pdbx_seq_one_letter_code
_entity_poly.pdbx_strand_id
1 'polypeptide(L)'
;MKVPVIIVAAFFFLFKPGLILAQQGPAATMKKLFLLLDKPNDLINKENECFAKMDGLDVLKLNKPFVKTYLTHLKNTGLFSRAYLAAQHKAYQDLEKSILKDGSAIFRDSDIYTLSQDPPSSKELLASLQKSSPLISGTTALITLVFKNYQGYKLIYKLVKEGGYWRIDQINAT
;
A
#
# COMPACT_ATOMS: atom_id res chain seq x y z
N MET A 1 -33.67 40.03 59.86
CA MET A 1 -34.09 39.80 58.45
C MET A 1 -32.95 39.09 57.73
N LYS A 2 -33.20 37.90 57.17
CA LYS A 2 -32.19 37.00 56.59
C LYS A 2 -32.10 37.23 55.09
N VAL A 3 -30.91 37.46 54.56
CA VAL A 3 -30.64 37.49 53.11
C VAL A 3 -30.21 36.07 52.68
N PRO A 4 -30.79 35.48 51.61
CA PRO A 4 -30.31 34.21 51.11
C PRO A 4 -29.14 34.42 50.14
N VAL A 5 -28.06 33.69 50.37
CA VAL A 5 -26.93 33.54 49.44
C VAL A 5 -27.33 32.47 48.42
N ILE A 6 -27.49 32.86 47.15
CA ILE A 6 -27.68 31.93 46.04
C ILE A 6 -26.29 31.53 45.52
N ILE A 7 -25.91 30.28 45.77
CA ILE A 7 -24.72 29.66 45.19
C ILE A 7 -25.08 29.24 43.76
N VAL A 8 -24.57 29.97 42.77
CA VAL A 8 -24.63 29.56 41.36
C VAL A 8 -23.51 28.55 41.13
N ALA A 9 -23.88 27.26 41.10
CA ALA A 9 -22.97 26.20 40.68
C ALA A 9 -22.73 26.31 39.16
N ALA A 10 -21.55 26.79 38.77
CA ALA A 10 -21.09 26.76 37.40
C ALA A 10 -20.76 25.32 37.01
N PHE A 11 -21.64 24.69 36.23
CA PHE A 11 -21.36 23.44 35.54
C PHE A 11 -20.25 23.68 34.49
N PHE A 12 -19.02 23.33 34.83
CA PHE A 12 -17.96 23.12 33.85
C PHE A 12 -18.36 21.92 32.97
N PHE A 13 -18.90 22.20 31.79
CA PHE A 13 -18.93 21.23 30.70
C PHE A 13 -17.48 20.88 30.33
N LEU A 14 -16.99 19.79 30.90
CA LEU A 14 -15.83 19.05 30.39
C LEU A 14 -16.17 18.57 28.98
N PHE A 15 -15.90 19.40 27.98
CA PHE A 15 -15.70 18.94 26.61
C PHE A 15 -14.53 17.96 26.65
N LYS A 16 -14.83 16.66 26.69
CA LYS A 16 -13.85 15.65 26.32
C LYS A 16 -13.59 15.88 24.83
N PRO A 17 -12.38 16.29 24.41
CA PRO A 17 -12.05 16.24 22.99
C PRO A 17 -12.14 14.76 22.64
N GLY A 18 -13.16 14.40 21.84
CA GLY A 18 -13.17 13.11 21.20
C GLY A 18 -11.82 12.94 20.52
N LEU A 19 -11.15 11.83 20.78
CA LEU A 19 -9.96 11.41 20.05
C LEU A 19 -10.32 11.48 18.56
N ILE A 20 -9.99 12.59 17.92
CA ILE A 20 -9.83 12.64 16.48
C ILE A 20 -8.63 11.73 16.27
N LEU A 21 -8.89 10.46 15.96
CA LEU A 21 -7.91 9.56 15.37
C LEU A 21 -7.31 10.37 14.22
N ALA A 22 -6.11 10.94 14.45
CA ALA A 22 -5.45 11.80 13.49
C ALA A 22 -5.42 11.02 12.19
N GLN A 23 -6.18 11.51 11.21
CA GLN A 23 -6.38 10.82 9.95
C GLN A 23 -5.00 10.66 9.31
N GLN A 24 -4.47 9.44 9.34
CA GLN A 24 -3.11 9.16 8.91
C GLN A 24 -2.96 9.62 7.47
N GLY A 25 -2.04 10.56 7.22
CA GLY A 25 -1.82 11.12 5.88
C GLY A 25 -1.32 10.06 4.88
N PRO A 26 -1.31 10.37 3.58
CA PRO A 26 -0.89 9.40 2.55
C PRO A 26 0.55 8.91 2.75
N ALA A 27 1.45 9.74 3.28
CA ALA A 27 2.82 9.34 3.63
C ALA A 27 2.88 8.27 4.73
N ALA A 28 1.92 8.26 5.67
CA ALA A 28 1.86 7.24 6.70
C ALA A 28 1.47 5.86 6.12
N THR A 29 0.59 5.81 5.12
CA THR A 29 0.30 4.58 4.36
C THR A 29 1.57 4.05 3.69
N MET A 30 2.34 4.93 3.04
CA MET A 30 3.59 4.52 2.40
C MET A 30 4.65 4.03 3.39
N LYS A 31 4.78 4.71 4.52
CA LYS A 31 5.68 4.26 5.60
C LYS A 31 5.33 2.84 6.05
N LYS A 32 4.04 2.52 6.20
CA LYS A 32 3.61 1.15 6.56
C LYS A 32 3.99 0.12 5.50
N LEU A 33 3.80 0.44 4.21
CA LEU A 33 4.22 -0.45 3.12
C LEU A 33 5.72 -0.75 3.24
N PHE A 34 6.57 0.27 3.36
CA PHE A 34 8.02 0.08 3.40
C PHE A 34 8.49 -0.70 4.63
N LEU A 35 7.80 -0.54 5.76
CA LEU A 35 8.06 -1.35 6.95
C LEU A 35 7.59 -2.81 6.80
N LEU A 36 6.64 -3.11 5.92
CA LEU A 36 6.28 -4.50 5.58
C LEU A 36 7.28 -5.10 4.59
N LEU A 37 7.73 -4.33 3.60
CA LEU A 37 8.76 -4.77 2.65
C LEU A 37 10.07 -5.15 3.38
N ASP A 38 10.40 -4.45 4.46
CA ASP A 38 11.58 -4.76 5.30
C ASP A 38 11.47 -6.08 6.09
N LYS A 39 10.30 -6.74 6.09
CA LYS A 39 10.07 -8.01 6.80
C LYS A 39 10.15 -9.18 5.83
N PRO A 40 11.28 -9.90 5.74
CA PRO A 40 11.48 -10.93 4.70
C PRO A 40 10.49 -12.11 4.78
N ASN A 41 9.86 -12.32 5.93
CA ASN A 41 8.89 -13.37 6.17
C ASN A 41 7.43 -12.93 6.02
N ASP A 42 7.19 -11.64 5.78
CA ASP A 42 5.84 -11.16 5.51
C ASP A 42 5.37 -11.64 4.12
N LEU A 43 4.11 -12.07 4.03
CA LEU A 43 3.54 -12.60 2.80
C LEU A 43 3.58 -11.59 1.65
N ILE A 44 3.67 -10.29 1.93
CA ILE A 44 3.84 -9.26 0.89
C ILE A 44 5.06 -9.52 0.01
N ASN A 45 6.13 -10.08 0.58
CA ASN A 45 7.42 -10.38 -0.07
C ASN A 45 7.48 -11.79 -0.67
N LYS A 46 6.34 -12.49 -0.74
CA LYS A 46 6.25 -13.90 -1.17
C LYS A 46 5.42 -14.07 -2.43
N GLU A 47 5.38 -13.07 -3.33
CA GLU A 47 4.65 -13.19 -4.60
C GLU A 47 5.13 -14.41 -5.41
N ASN A 48 6.43 -14.73 -5.37
CA ASN A 48 6.98 -15.86 -6.10
C ASN A 48 6.35 -17.22 -5.74
N GLU A 49 5.84 -17.38 -4.50
CA GLU A 49 5.15 -18.59 -4.05
C GLU A 49 3.78 -18.78 -4.74
N CYS A 50 3.26 -17.74 -5.40
CA CYS A 50 2.09 -17.82 -6.29
C CYS A 50 2.36 -18.64 -7.55
N PHE A 51 3.63 -18.92 -7.88
CA PHE A 51 4.03 -19.64 -9.09
C PHE A 51 4.55 -21.04 -8.71
N ALA A 52 3.76 -22.07 -9.03
CA ALA A 52 4.10 -23.46 -8.71
C ALA A 52 5.19 -24.02 -9.64
N LYS A 53 5.34 -23.46 -10.84
CA LYS A 53 6.39 -23.84 -11.80
C LYS A 53 6.72 -22.65 -12.71
N MET A 54 8.01 -22.38 -12.85
CA MET A 54 8.56 -21.36 -13.74
C MET A 54 9.75 -21.92 -14.54
N ASP A 55 10.01 -21.34 -15.71
CA ASP A 55 11.22 -21.52 -16.51
C ASP A 55 11.70 -20.15 -16.98
N GLY A 56 12.77 -19.62 -16.38
CA GLY A 56 13.12 -18.20 -16.53
C GLY A 56 11.96 -17.29 -16.12
N LEU A 57 11.49 -16.45 -17.06
CA LEU A 57 10.33 -15.58 -16.87
C LEU A 57 9.00 -16.23 -17.27
N ASP A 58 9.01 -17.44 -17.84
CA ASP A 58 7.80 -18.15 -18.20
C ASP A 58 7.17 -18.81 -16.98
N VAL A 59 5.99 -18.35 -16.59
CA VAL A 59 5.13 -19.02 -15.63
C VAL A 59 4.41 -20.15 -16.34
N LEU A 60 4.64 -21.38 -15.88
CA LEU A 60 4.02 -22.58 -16.46
C LEU A 60 2.85 -23.07 -15.62
N LYS A 61 2.79 -22.71 -14.32
CA LYS A 61 1.72 -23.13 -13.43
C LYS A 61 1.55 -22.18 -12.24
N LEU A 62 0.32 -21.82 -11.91
CA LEU A 62 -0.02 -21.09 -10.69
C LEU A 62 -0.24 -22.01 -9.49
N ASN A 63 0.19 -21.55 -8.32
CA ASN A 63 -0.17 -22.09 -7.01
C ASN A 63 -1.47 -21.43 -6.51
N LYS A 64 -2.62 -21.90 -7.01
CA LYS A 64 -3.93 -21.28 -6.71
C LYS A 64 -4.23 -21.12 -5.21
N PRO A 65 -3.96 -22.12 -4.34
CA PRO A 65 -4.13 -21.94 -2.90
C PRO A 65 -3.30 -20.77 -2.35
N PHE A 66 -2.04 -20.64 -2.78
CA PHE A 66 -1.20 -19.55 -2.34
C PHE A 66 -1.62 -18.20 -2.92
N VAL A 67 -2.04 -18.12 -4.19
CA VAL A 67 -2.61 -16.89 -4.78
C VAL A 67 -3.76 -16.36 -3.94
N LYS A 68 -4.68 -17.24 -3.50
CA LYS A 68 -5.78 -16.85 -2.61
C LYS A 68 -5.28 -16.31 -1.27
N THR A 69 -4.31 -16.98 -0.67
CA THR A 69 -3.68 -16.54 0.59
C THR A 69 -2.99 -15.19 0.43
N TYR A 70 -2.23 -15.00 -0.64
CA TYR A 70 -1.53 -13.76 -0.96
C TYR A 70 -2.50 -12.59 -1.16
N LEU A 71 -3.50 -12.73 -2.02
CA LEU A 71 -4.50 -11.67 -2.26
C LEU A 71 -5.32 -11.35 -0.99
N THR A 72 -5.62 -12.35 -0.17
CA THR A 72 -6.28 -12.15 1.13
C THR A 72 -5.38 -11.37 2.09
N HIS A 73 -4.08 -11.69 2.12
CA HIS A 73 -3.11 -10.94 2.90
C HIS A 73 -3.04 -9.48 2.45
N LEU A 74 -2.92 -9.21 1.14
CA LEU A 74 -2.93 -7.84 0.62
C LEU A 74 -4.15 -7.05 1.08
N LYS A 75 -5.33 -7.66 1.01
CA LYS A 75 -6.58 -7.07 1.52
C LYS A 75 -6.48 -6.76 3.03
N ASN A 76 -5.97 -7.71 3.81
CA ASN A 76 -5.87 -7.60 5.27
C ASN A 76 -4.83 -6.57 5.74
N THR A 77 -3.82 -6.23 4.93
CA THR A 77 -2.91 -5.12 5.25
C THR A 77 -3.66 -3.79 5.39
N GLY A 78 -4.80 -3.64 4.73
CA GLY A 78 -5.56 -2.39 4.65
C GLY A 78 -4.86 -1.28 3.88
N LEU A 79 -3.74 -1.56 3.19
CA LEU A 79 -2.94 -0.56 2.48
C LEU A 79 -3.42 -0.30 1.06
N PHE A 80 -4.09 -1.26 0.43
CA PHE A 80 -4.44 -1.21 -0.99
C PHE A 80 -5.91 -0.84 -1.21
N SER A 81 -6.19 -0.12 -2.29
CA SER A 81 -7.54 0.29 -2.68
C SER A 81 -8.31 -0.93 -3.20
N ARG A 82 -9.65 -0.84 -3.20
CA ARG A 82 -10.46 -1.89 -3.84
C ARG A 82 -10.13 -2.07 -5.32
N ALA A 83 -9.84 -0.98 -6.02
CA ALA A 83 -9.46 -1.01 -7.42
C ALA A 83 -8.11 -1.71 -7.64
N TYR A 84 -7.11 -1.42 -6.80
CA TYR A 84 -5.82 -2.12 -6.83
C TYR A 84 -5.99 -3.63 -6.60
N LEU A 85 -6.73 -4.02 -5.56
CA LEU A 85 -6.98 -5.43 -5.25
C LEU A 85 -7.72 -6.16 -6.38
N ALA A 86 -8.70 -5.50 -7.00
CA ALA A 86 -9.41 -6.04 -8.17
C ALA A 86 -8.47 -6.20 -9.37
N ALA A 87 -7.57 -5.25 -9.62
CA ALA A 87 -6.56 -5.35 -10.67
C ALA A 87 -5.59 -6.51 -10.44
N GLN A 88 -5.13 -6.70 -9.19
CA GLN A 88 -4.27 -7.85 -8.83
C GLN A 88 -4.99 -9.19 -9.05
N HIS A 89 -6.25 -9.29 -8.63
CA HIS A 89 -7.04 -10.50 -8.87
C HIS A 89 -7.20 -10.78 -10.37
N LYS A 90 -7.51 -9.75 -11.16
CA LYS A 90 -7.62 -9.85 -12.61
C LYS A 90 -6.29 -10.26 -13.26
N ALA A 91 -5.16 -9.75 -12.79
CA ALA A 91 -3.84 -10.13 -13.30
C ALA A 91 -3.58 -11.64 -13.15
N TYR A 92 -3.86 -12.23 -11.99
CA TYR A 92 -3.72 -13.69 -11.82
C TYR A 92 -4.70 -14.50 -12.68
N GLN A 93 -5.93 -14.01 -12.89
CA GLN A 93 -6.88 -14.64 -13.79
C GLN A 93 -6.42 -14.60 -15.25
N ASP A 94 -5.81 -13.49 -15.67
CA ASP A 94 -5.32 -13.34 -17.03
C ASP A 94 -4.04 -14.17 -17.25
N LEU A 95 -3.14 -14.26 -16.26
CA LEU A 95 -2.02 -15.23 -16.26
C LEU A 95 -2.52 -16.67 -16.41
N GLU A 96 -3.54 -17.06 -15.65
CA GLU A 96 -4.13 -18.40 -15.76
C GLU A 96 -4.67 -18.68 -17.17
N LYS A 97 -5.38 -17.71 -17.77
CA LYS A 97 -5.89 -17.84 -19.14
C LYS A 97 -4.76 -18.00 -20.14
N SER A 98 -3.68 -17.21 -20.03
CA SER A 98 -2.51 -17.33 -20.90
C SER A 98 -1.84 -18.70 -20.76
N ILE A 99 -1.63 -19.20 -19.54
CA ILE A 99 -1.08 -20.54 -19.31
C ILE A 99 -1.96 -21.63 -19.96
N LEU A 100 -3.28 -21.53 -19.80
CA LEU A 100 -4.22 -22.50 -20.39
C LEU A 100 -4.25 -22.46 -21.91
N LYS A 101 -4.06 -21.28 -22.51
CA LYS A 101 -4.14 -21.07 -23.95
C LYS A 101 -2.82 -21.36 -24.65
N ASP A 102 -1.74 -20.80 -24.13
CA ASP A 102 -0.44 -20.70 -24.79
C ASP A 102 0.61 -21.61 -24.12
N GLY A 103 0.27 -22.27 -23.00
CA GLY A 103 1.16 -23.16 -22.25
C GLY A 103 2.09 -22.43 -21.26
N SER A 104 2.22 -21.11 -21.39
CA SER A 104 2.96 -20.25 -20.46
C SER A 104 2.33 -18.85 -20.35
N ALA A 105 2.82 -18.07 -19.39
CA ALA A 105 2.58 -16.64 -19.32
C ALA A 105 3.83 -15.92 -18.83
N ILE A 106 4.08 -14.71 -19.34
CA ILE A 106 5.27 -13.94 -18.96
C ILE A 106 5.09 -13.33 -17.57
N PHE A 107 6.01 -13.67 -16.66
CA PHE A 107 6.15 -13.01 -15.37
C PHE A 107 6.80 -11.64 -15.54
N ARG A 108 6.46 -10.71 -14.65
CA ARG A 108 7.14 -9.41 -14.56
C ARG A 108 8.52 -9.63 -13.98
N ASP A 109 9.55 -9.21 -14.71
CA ASP A 109 10.93 -9.23 -14.23
C ASP A 109 11.24 -8.01 -13.34
N SER A 110 10.45 -7.82 -12.28
CA SER A 110 10.65 -6.75 -11.29
C SER A 110 9.78 -6.99 -10.05
N ASP A 111 10.21 -6.43 -8.91
CA ASP A 111 9.35 -6.34 -7.72
C ASP A 111 8.11 -5.48 -8.01
N ILE A 112 7.00 -5.78 -7.35
CA ILE A 112 5.66 -5.26 -7.68
C ILE A 112 5.37 -3.92 -7.02
N TYR A 113 6.04 -3.67 -5.89
CA TYR A 113 5.84 -2.49 -5.07
C TYR A 113 6.83 -1.39 -5.41
N THR A 114 7.98 -1.79 -5.94
CA THR A 114 9.05 -0.90 -6.39
C THR A 114 9.21 -0.88 -7.90
N LEU A 115 8.68 -1.84 -8.66
CA LEU A 115 8.84 -1.86 -10.12
C LEU A 115 10.32 -1.81 -10.55
N SER A 116 11.19 -2.47 -9.79
CA SER A 116 12.63 -2.59 -10.06
C SER A 116 13.12 -4.01 -9.82
N GLN A 117 14.15 -4.43 -10.55
CA GLN A 117 14.90 -5.68 -10.29
C GLN A 117 15.86 -5.49 -9.12
N ASP A 118 16.50 -4.32 -9.07
CA ASP A 118 17.39 -3.88 -8.00
C ASP A 118 16.74 -2.69 -7.30
N PRO A 119 15.76 -2.93 -6.40
CA PRO A 119 15.02 -1.85 -5.77
C PRO A 119 15.88 -1.08 -4.76
N PRO A 120 15.59 0.22 -4.55
CA PRO A 120 16.14 0.93 -3.41
C PRO A 120 15.83 0.22 -2.10
N SER A 121 16.78 0.23 -1.17
CA SER A 121 16.59 -0.38 0.15
C SER A 121 15.45 0.30 0.92
N SER A 122 14.84 -0.40 1.89
CA SER A 122 13.81 0.17 2.79
C SER A 122 14.26 1.49 3.42
N LYS A 123 15.55 1.60 3.79
CA LYS A 123 16.15 2.82 4.33
C LYS A 123 16.13 3.97 3.33
N GLU A 124 16.46 3.71 2.07
CA GLU A 124 16.43 4.70 0.99
C GLU A 124 14.99 5.10 0.64
N LEU A 125 14.06 4.14 0.58
CA LEU A 125 12.63 4.40 0.39
C LEU A 125 12.09 5.34 1.47
N LEU A 126 12.38 5.05 2.74
CA LEU A 126 11.96 5.88 3.87
C LEU A 126 12.62 7.27 3.86
N ALA A 127 13.90 7.37 3.53
CA ALA A 127 14.60 8.65 3.42
C ALA A 127 14.06 9.51 2.28
N SER A 128 13.71 8.90 1.14
CA SER A 128 13.07 9.57 0.02
C SER A 128 11.66 10.04 0.39
N LEU A 129 10.89 9.20 1.09
CA LEU A 129 9.55 9.54 1.58
C LEU A 129 9.56 10.75 2.53
N GLN A 130 10.54 10.84 3.42
CA GLN A 130 10.71 11.99 4.33
C GLN A 130 10.96 13.31 3.59
N LYS A 131 11.60 13.25 2.42
CA LYS A 131 11.88 14.42 1.56
C LYS A 131 10.74 14.73 0.60
N SER A 132 9.85 13.75 0.36
CA SER A 132 8.72 13.91 -0.54
C SER A 132 7.64 14.79 0.09
N SER A 133 6.97 15.59 -0.75
CA SER A 133 5.76 16.32 -0.38
C SER A 133 4.59 15.74 -1.17
N PRO A 134 3.66 15.00 -0.53
CA PRO A 134 2.51 14.45 -1.23
C PRO A 134 1.66 15.56 -1.89
N LEU A 135 1.39 15.44 -3.18
CA LEU A 135 0.44 16.31 -3.89
C LEU A 135 -0.98 15.78 -3.64
N ILE A 136 -1.76 16.48 -2.82
CA ILE A 136 -3.12 16.07 -2.45
C ILE A 136 -4.13 16.91 -3.21
N SER A 137 -5.07 16.25 -3.89
CA SER A 137 -6.21 16.87 -4.57
C SER A 137 -7.48 16.10 -4.20
N GLY A 138 -8.30 16.69 -3.32
CA GLY A 138 -9.52 16.08 -2.81
C GLY A 138 -9.29 14.70 -2.18
N THR A 139 -9.84 13.66 -2.81
CA THR A 139 -9.73 12.26 -2.37
C THR A 139 -8.56 11.51 -2.99
N THR A 140 -7.66 12.19 -3.69
CA THR A 140 -6.50 11.57 -4.36
C THR A 140 -5.21 12.22 -3.86
N ALA A 141 -4.15 11.43 -3.76
CA ALA A 141 -2.82 11.90 -3.44
C ALA A 141 -1.79 11.25 -4.38
N LEU A 142 -0.76 12.01 -4.75
CA LEU A 142 0.41 11.51 -5.48
C LEU A 142 1.64 11.68 -4.59
N ILE A 143 2.39 10.60 -4.40
CA ILE A 143 3.69 10.62 -3.71
C ILE A 143 4.76 10.22 -4.71
N THR A 144 5.67 11.14 -5.00
CA THR A 144 6.81 10.90 -5.88
C THR A 144 8.08 10.78 -5.04
N LEU A 145 8.73 9.63 -5.13
CA LEU A 145 10.02 9.36 -4.52
C LEU A 145 11.10 9.43 -5.60
N VAL A 146 12.19 10.15 -5.35
CA VAL A 146 13.27 10.35 -6.33
C VAL A 146 14.57 9.78 -5.77
N PHE A 147 15.24 8.93 -6.57
CA PHE A 147 16.44 8.22 -6.15
C PHE A 147 17.63 8.62 -7.02
N LYS A 148 18.44 9.56 -6.52
CA LYS A 148 19.61 10.08 -7.26
C LYS A 148 20.65 9.01 -7.59
N ASN A 149 20.79 8.00 -6.73
CA ASN A 149 21.77 6.92 -6.90
C ASN A 149 21.34 5.87 -7.94
N TYR A 150 20.11 5.97 -8.47
CA TYR A 150 19.51 4.96 -9.35
C TYR A 150 19.18 5.59 -10.72
N GLN A 151 20.15 6.26 -11.35
CA GLN A 151 20.01 6.87 -12.69
C GLN A 151 18.77 7.77 -12.88
N GLY A 152 18.31 8.44 -11.82
CA GLY A 152 17.13 9.29 -11.89
C GLY A 152 15.79 8.56 -11.79
N TYR A 153 15.80 7.26 -11.44
CA TYR A 153 14.63 6.45 -11.12
C TYR A 153 13.72 7.15 -10.12
N LYS A 154 12.43 7.20 -10.48
CA LYS A 154 11.35 7.76 -9.66
C LYS A 154 10.29 6.70 -9.45
N LEU A 155 9.81 6.62 -8.22
CA LEU A 155 8.70 5.76 -7.85
C LEU A 155 7.51 6.62 -7.44
N ILE A 156 6.39 6.43 -8.12
CA ILE A 156 5.21 7.27 -8.01
C ILE A 156 4.05 6.42 -7.52
N TYR A 157 3.55 6.78 -6.34
CA TYR A 157 2.38 6.15 -5.73
C TYR A 157 1.18 7.06 -5.87
N LYS A 158 0.13 6.56 -6.49
CA LYS A 158 -1.20 7.18 -6.45
C LYS A 158 -1.99 6.54 -5.33
N LEU A 159 -2.52 7.36 -4.44
CA LEU A 159 -3.38 6.94 -3.35
C LEU A 159 -4.77 7.55 -3.51
N VAL A 160 -5.78 6.80 -3.07
CA VAL A 160 -7.18 7.25 -2.98
C VAL A 160 -7.69 7.14 -1.56
N LYS A 161 -8.59 8.04 -1.18
CA LYS A 161 -9.21 8.05 0.15
C LYS A 161 -10.50 7.21 0.11
N GLU A 162 -10.46 6.01 0.69
CA GLU A 162 -11.63 5.12 0.80
C GLU A 162 -11.96 4.85 2.28
N GLY A 163 -13.19 5.15 2.70
CA GLY A 163 -13.63 4.93 4.08
C GLY A 163 -12.83 5.73 5.10
N GLY A 164 -12.29 6.90 4.71
CA GLY A 164 -11.45 7.72 5.56
C GLY A 164 -9.97 7.31 5.63
N TYR A 165 -9.56 6.27 4.91
CA TYR A 165 -8.17 5.80 4.86
C TYR A 165 -7.55 6.04 3.48
N TRP A 166 -6.29 6.50 3.45
CA TRP A 166 -5.51 6.58 2.22
C TRP A 166 -4.99 5.19 1.84
N ARG A 167 -5.31 4.77 0.62
CA ARG A 167 -4.99 3.44 0.10
C ARG A 167 -4.27 3.56 -1.23
N ILE A 168 -3.29 2.70 -1.45
CA ILE A 168 -2.52 2.62 -2.69
C ILE A 168 -3.43 2.13 -3.80
N ASP A 169 -3.55 2.95 -4.84
CA ASP A 169 -4.41 2.73 -6.00
C ASP A 169 -3.59 2.29 -7.21
N GLN A 170 -2.44 2.93 -7.43
CA GLN A 170 -1.54 2.66 -8.54
C GLN A 170 -0.09 2.91 -8.12
N ILE A 171 0.82 2.17 -8.74
CA ILE A 171 2.26 2.28 -8.57
C ILE A 171 2.84 2.42 -9.97
N ASN A 172 3.65 3.45 -10.20
CA ASN A 172 4.33 3.70 -11.47
C ASN A 172 5.81 4.01 -11.20
N ALA A 173 6.67 3.75 -12.18
CA ALA A 173 8.07 4.13 -12.13
C ALA A 173 8.51 4.77 -13.45
N THR A 174 9.52 5.65 -13.38
CA THR A 174 10.17 6.29 -14.54
C THR A 174 11.67 6.37 -14.33
#